data_AF-A0A2H6MY83-F1
#
_entry.id   AF-A0A2H6MY83-F1
#
_cell.length_a   1.000
_cell.length_b   1.000
_cell.length_c   1.000
_cell.angle_alpha   90.00
_cell.angle_beta   90.00
_cell.angle_gamma   90.00
#
_symmetry.space_group_name_H-M   'P 1'
#
loop_
_entity.id
_entity.type
_entity.pdbx_description
1 polymer ?
#
loop_
_entity_poly.entity_id
_entity_poly.type
_entity_poly.pdbx_seq_one_letter_code
_entity_poly.pdbx_strand_id
1 'polypeptide(L)'
;LLGTLLFAPQKNPSLPSSPYIIGLTGGSGSGKSSVAQYLFRLGAFHLDMDRFGHNIYTPGGPVYRQVIEAFGADILNEDGTINRKLLGAKVFGDQVKNCLSLG
;
A
#
# COMPACT_ATOMS: atom_id res chain seq x y z
N LEU A 1 -15.61 0.74 -23.63
CA LEU A 1 -16.38 -0.38 -23.06
C LEU A 1 -15.72 -0.76 -21.73
N LEU A 2 -16.46 -1.26 -20.73
CA LEU A 2 -15.80 -1.79 -19.52
C LEU A 2 -15.05 -3.09 -19.87
N GLY A 3 -13.85 -3.26 -19.34
CA GLY A 3 -13.01 -4.44 -19.60
C GLY A 3 -12.21 -4.40 -20.91
N THR A 4 -12.33 -3.34 -21.72
CA THR A 4 -11.43 -3.13 -22.87
C THR A 4 -10.18 -2.38 -22.46
N LEU A 5 -9.05 -2.75 -23.07
CA LEU A 5 -7.79 -2.05 -22.93
C LEU A 5 -7.93 -0.61 -23.45
N LEU A 6 -7.82 0.37 -22.54
CA LEU A 6 -7.89 1.79 -22.92
C LEU A 6 -6.58 2.28 -23.54
N PHE A 7 -5.45 1.79 -23.02
CA PHE A 7 -4.11 2.12 -23.48
C PHE A 7 -3.25 0.86 -23.47
N ALA A 8 -2.36 0.73 -24.45
CA ALA A 8 -1.37 -0.35 -24.45
C ALA A 8 -0.51 -0.27 -23.17
N PRO A 9 -0.26 -1.39 -22.47
CA PRO A 9 0.58 -1.38 -21.30
C PRO A 9 2.00 -0.94 -21.66
N GLN A 10 2.56 -0.01 -20.89
CA GLN A 10 3.95 0.39 -21.06
C GLN A 10 4.86 -0.74 -20.53
N LYS A 11 5.78 -1.21 -21.38
CA LYS A 11 6.82 -2.13 -20.94
C LYS A 11 7.80 -1.35 -20.08
N ASN A 12 8.01 -1.82 -18.85
CA ASN A 12 9.08 -1.31 -18.01
C ASN A 12 10.27 -2.29 -18.09
N PRO A 13 11.39 -1.91 -18.74
CA PRO A 13 12.54 -2.80 -18.89
C PRO A 13 13.21 -3.20 -17.57
N SER A 14 12.97 -2.45 -16.49
CA SER A 14 13.51 -2.77 -15.16
C SER A 14 12.70 -3.84 -14.41
N LEU A 15 11.51 -4.20 -14.89
CA LEU A 15 10.69 -5.26 -14.31
C LEU A 15 10.89 -6.57 -15.08
N PRO A 16 10.85 -7.73 -14.38
CA PRO A 16 10.89 -9.03 -15.05
C PRO A 16 9.67 -9.20 -15.95
N SER A 17 9.83 -9.98 -17.04
CA SER A 17 8.75 -10.28 -17.99
C SER A 17 7.64 -11.17 -17.41
N SER A 18 7.91 -11.83 -16.28
CA SER A 18 6.93 -12.61 -15.52
C SER A 18 7.26 -12.60 -14.02
N PRO A 19 6.25 -12.61 -13.13
CA PRO A 19 4.82 -12.54 -13.45
C PRO A 19 4.39 -11.15 -13.97
N TYR A 20 3.30 -11.10 -14.72
CA TYR A 20 2.72 -9.84 -15.18
C TYR A 20 1.98 -9.14 -14.03
N ILE A 21 2.35 -7.90 -13.74
CA ILE A 21 1.84 -7.17 -12.57
C ILE A 21 0.70 -6.24 -12.99
N ILE A 22 -0.43 -6.35 -12.28
CA ILE A 22 -1.61 -5.52 -12.50
C ILE A 22 -1.90 -4.76 -11.20
N GLY A 23 -1.88 -3.42 -11.26
CA GLY A 23 -2.32 -2.56 -10.16
C GLY A 23 -3.83 -2.35 -10.19
N LEU A 24 -4.54 -2.73 -9.13
CA LEU A 24 -5.96 -2.46 -8.97
C LEU A 24 -6.15 -1.17 -8.16
N THR A 25 -6.62 -0.11 -8.80
CA THR A 25 -6.83 1.20 -8.19
C THR A 25 -8.30 1.64 -8.28
N GLY A 26 -8.68 2.66 -7.49
CA GLY A 26 -10.06 3.15 -7.39
C GLY A 26 -10.43 3.61 -5.97
N GLY A 27 -11.45 4.47 -5.84
CA GLY A 27 -11.85 5.08 -4.55
C GLY A 27 -12.39 4.09 -3.51
N SER A 28 -12.47 4.49 -2.25
CA SER A 28 -13.05 3.66 -1.17
C SER A 28 -14.48 3.22 -1.52
N GLY A 29 -14.80 1.95 -1.29
CA GLY A 29 -16.11 1.37 -1.64
C GLY A 29 -16.31 0.99 -3.12
N SER A 30 -15.33 1.21 -4.01
CA SER A 30 -15.48 0.95 -5.44
C SER A 30 -15.45 -0.52 -5.88
N GLY A 31 -15.48 -1.47 -4.95
CA GLY A 31 -15.51 -2.92 -5.26
C GLY A 31 -14.18 -3.56 -5.70
N LYS A 32 -13.03 -2.87 -5.55
CA LYS A 32 -11.70 -3.41 -5.91
C LYS A 32 -11.40 -4.76 -5.28
N SER A 33 -11.73 -4.92 -3.99
CA SER A 33 -11.50 -6.17 -3.26
C SER A 33 -12.28 -7.34 -3.89
N SER A 34 -13.49 -7.08 -4.39
CA SER A 34 -14.28 -8.08 -5.11
C SER A 34 -13.64 -8.46 -6.44
N VAL A 35 -13.12 -7.48 -7.19
CA VAL A 35 -12.38 -7.73 -8.44
C VAL A 35 -11.08 -8.50 -8.18
N ALA A 36 -10.34 -8.13 -7.13
CA ALA A 36 -9.12 -8.82 -6.72
C ALA A 36 -9.40 -10.29 -6.34
N GLN A 37 -10.47 -10.53 -5.59
CA GLN A 37 -10.90 -11.88 -5.23
C GLN A 37 -11.36 -12.69 -6.45
N TYR A 38 -12.03 -12.05 -7.41
CA TYR A 38 -12.40 -12.69 -8.66
C TYR A 38 -11.17 -13.11 -9.47
N LEU A 39 -10.18 -12.22 -9.64
CA LEU A 39 -8.91 -12.54 -10.32
C LEU A 39 -8.14 -13.66 -9.62
N PHE A 40 -8.15 -13.67 -8.28
CA PHE A 40 -7.55 -14.74 -7.49
C PHE A 40 -8.18 -16.11 -7.81
N ARG A 41 -9.52 -16.18 -7.90
CA ARG A 41 -10.24 -17.41 -8.30
C ARG A 41 -9.90 -17.88 -9.72
N LEU A 42 -9.48 -16.97 -10.59
CA LEU A 42 -9.01 -17.28 -11.94
C LEU A 42 -7.53 -17.71 -11.99
N GLY A 43 -6.84 -17.80 -10.85
CA GLY A 43 -5.46 -18.27 -10.74
C GLY A 43 -4.41 -17.16 -10.62
N ALA A 44 -4.82 -15.88 -10.53
CA ALA A 44 -3.88 -14.81 -10.23
C ALA A 44 -3.40 -14.86 -8.78
N PHE A 45 -2.15 -14.49 -8.54
CA PHE A 45 -1.67 -14.26 -7.18
C PHE A 45 -2.20 -12.91 -6.68
N HIS A 46 -2.83 -12.91 -5.50
CA HIS A 46 -3.36 -11.69 -4.88
C HIS A 46 -2.42 -11.21 -3.78
N LEU A 47 -1.77 -10.06 -4.01
CA LEU A 47 -0.95 -9.37 -3.02
C LEU A 47 -1.75 -8.23 -2.38
N ASP A 48 -2.10 -8.39 -1.10
CA ASP A 48 -2.78 -7.37 -0.31
C ASP A 48 -1.75 -6.44 0.34
N MET A 49 -1.59 -5.25 -0.23
CA MET A 49 -0.61 -4.26 0.22
C MET A 49 -1.01 -3.64 1.57
N ASP A 50 -2.31 -3.53 1.89
CA ASP A 50 -2.78 -2.98 3.16
C ASP A 50 -2.39 -3.93 4.31
N ARG A 51 -2.52 -5.24 4.07
CA ARG A 51 -2.07 -6.27 5.01
C ARG A 51 -0.56 -6.32 5.11
N PHE A 52 0.16 -6.26 3.99
CA PHE A 52 1.62 -6.34 3.97
C PHE A 52 2.25 -5.15 4.68
N GLY A 53 1.76 -3.93 4.42
CA GLY A 53 2.26 -2.69 5.02
C GLY A 53 2.35 -2.78 6.55
N HIS A 54 1.37 -3.41 7.21
CA HIS A 54 1.40 -3.56 8.66
C HIS A 54 2.63 -4.29 9.19
N ASN A 55 3.02 -5.37 8.54
CA ASN A 55 4.09 -6.24 9.02
C ASN A 55 5.47 -5.58 8.89
N ILE A 56 5.61 -4.62 7.99
CA ILE A 56 6.91 -3.99 7.70
C ILE A 56 7.30 -3.04 8.84
N TYR A 57 6.31 -2.41 9.49
CA TYR A 57 6.51 -1.46 10.59
C TYR A 57 6.15 -2.03 11.96
N THR A 58 6.07 -3.35 12.14
CA THR A 58 6.04 -3.92 13.49
C THR A 58 7.40 -3.77 14.18
N PRO A 59 7.49 -3.82 15.52
CA PRO A 59 8.78 -3.81 16.21
C PRO A 59 9.74 -4.86 15.64
N GLY A 60 10.96 -4.43 15.26
CA GLY A 60 11.95 -5.27 14.58
C GLY A 60 11.80 -5.36 13.06
N GLY A 61 10.73 -4.82 12.50
CA GLY A 61 10.52 -4.70 11.06
C GLY A 61 11.43 -3.65 10.41
N PRO A 62 11.73 -3.78 9.11
CA PRO A 62 12.78 -3.01 8.44
C PRO A 62 12.49 -1.50 8.37
N VAL A 63 11.23 -1.08 8.48
CA VAL A 63 10.84 0.34 8.40
C VAL A 63 10.31 0.89 9.73
N TYR A 64 10.26 0.09 10.80
CA TYR A 64 9.72 0.50 12.10
C TYR A 64 10.38 1.78 12.64
N ARG A 65 11.72 1.84 12.61
CA ARG A 65 12.48 3.03 13.05
C ARG A 65 12.21 4.25 12.17
N GLN A 66 12.15 4.07 10.85
CA GLN A 66 11.89 5.16 9.91
C GLN A 66 10.50 5.76 10.12
N VAL A 67 9.50 4.94 10.44
CA VAL A 67 8.15 5.43 10.74
C VAL A 67 8.14 6.24 12.05
N ILE A 68 8.84 5.78 13.09
CA ILE A 68 8.96 6.53 14.35
C ILE A 68 9.71 7.84 14.14
N GLU A 69 10.78 7.84 13.36
CA GLU A 69 11.57 9.03 13.05
C GLU A 69 10.74 10.06 12.27
N ALA A 70 9.95 9.63 11.30
CA ALA A 70 9.12 10.50 10.47
C ALA A 70 7.89 11.06 11.20
N PHE A 71 7.24 10.26 12.04
CA PHE A 71 5.95 10.61 12.65
C PHE A 71 6.00 10.87 14.15
N GLY A 72 7.15 10.66 14.80
CA GLY A 72 7.32 10.82 16.24
C GLY A 72 6.99 9.55 17.04
N ALA A 73 7.58 9.42 18.23
CA ALA A 73 7.37 8.28 19.12
C ALA A 73 5.99 8.26 19.81
N ASP A 74 5.22 9.33 19.71
CA ASP A 74 3.85 9.43 20.23
C ASP A 74 2.84 8.56 19.46
N ILE A 75 3.24 8.00 18.31
CA ILE A 75 2.44 7.00 17.59
C ILE A 75 2.56 5.59 18.18
N LEU A 76 3.34 5.38 19.23
CA LEU A 76 3.56 4.06 19.82
C LEU A 76 2.51 3.74 20.91
N ASN A 77 2.10 2.48 20.95
CA ASN A 77 1.39 1.89 22.09
C ASN A 77 2.38 1.61 23.24
N GLU A 78 1.86 1.31 24.43
CA GLU A 78 2.67 0.98 25.61
C GLU A 78 3.54 -0.26 25.41
N ASP A 79 3.11 -1.20 24.55
CA ASP A 79 3.87 -2.40 24.18
C ASP A 79 4.94 -2.14 23.09
N GLY A 80 5.11 -0.88 22.66
CA GLY A 80 6.04 -0.47 21.63
C GLY A 80 5.54 -0.72 20.20
N THR A 81 4.34 -1.28 19.99
CA THR A 81 3.78 -1.42 18.63
C THR A 81 3.24 -0.09 18.10
N ILE A 82 3.16 0.07 16.79
CA ILE A 82 2.62 1.30 16.19
C ILE A 82 1.09 1.35 16.35
N ASN A 83 0.58 2.42 16.96
CA ASN A 83 -0.82 2.74 17.04
C ASN A 83 -1.34 3.25 15.68
N ARG A 84 -2.04 2.37 14.96
CA ARG A 84 -2.58 2.68 13.63
C ARG A 84 -3.59 3.83 13.61
N LYS A 85 -4.35 4.03 14.68
CA LYS A 85 -5.32 5.14 14.73
C LYS A 85 -4.59 6.47 14.78
N LEU A 86 -3.55 6.58 15.61
CA LEU A 86 -2.71 7.78 15.70
C LEU A 86 -1.91 8.00 14.41
N LEU A 87 -1.29 6.96 13.87
CA LEU A 87 -0.58 7.05 12.59
C LEU A 87 -1.52 7.47 11.46
N GLY A 88 -2.70 6.85 11.35
CA GLY A 88 -3.71 7.21 10.36
C GLY A 88 -4.19 8.65 10.51
N ALA A 89 -4.43 9.11 11.73
CA ALA A 89 -4.80 10.50 11.99
C ALA A 89 -3.70 11.48 11.54
N LYS A 90 -2.41 11.15 11.75
CA LYS A 90 -1.31 11.98 11.24
C LYS A 90 -1.19 11.93 9.72
N VAL A 91 -1.30 10.76 9.10
CA VAL A 91 -1.16 10.59 7.64
C VAL A 91 -2.32 11.23 6.88
N PHE A 92 -3.57 11.06 7.36
CA PHE A 92 -4.76 11.54 6.68
C PHE A 92 -5.24 12.92 7.17
N GLY A 93 -4.86 13.32 8.38
CA GLY A 93 -5.16 14.65 8.92
C GLY A 93 -4.20 15.73 8.46
N ASP A 94 -3.00 15.35 7.97
CA ASP A 94 -1.93 16.28 7.60
C ASP A 94 -1.71 16.30 6.08
N GLN A 95 -2.80 16.34 5.29
CA GLN A 95 -2.76 16.37 3.82
C GLN A 95 -2.01 17.58 3.21
N VAL A 96 -1.42 18.46 4.02
CA VAL A 96 -0.69 19.64 3.55
C VAL A 96 0.83 19.44 3.52
N LYS A 97 1.43 18.43 4.17
CA LYS A 97 2.90 18.46 4.39
C LYS A 97 3.80 17.43 3.71
N ASN A 98 3.34 16.27 3.27
CA ASN A 98 4.26 15.25 2.76
C ASN A 98 4.03 14.90 1.29
N CYS A 99 4.21 15.91 0.43
CA CYS A 99 4.71 15.67 -0.92
C CYS A 99 6.18 15.27 -0.75
N LEU A 100 6.45 13.97 -0.57
CA LEU A 100 7.81 13.45 -0.60
C LEU A 100 8.35 13.67 -2.01
N SER A 101 9.06 14.78 -2.17
CA SER A 101 10.06 14.97 -3.22
C SER A 101 11.12 13.88 -3.04
N LEU A 102 10.95 12.77 -3.73
CA LEU A 102 12.07 11.90 -4.06
C LEU A 102 12.84 12.61 -5.17
N GLY A 103 13.99 13.18 -4.81
CA GLY A 103 15.02 13.61 -5.76
C GLY A 103 15.73 12.43 -6.39
#